data_AF-A0A2Z5UVT9-F1
#
_entry.id   AF-A0A2Z5UVT9-F1
#
_cell.length_a   1.000
_cell.length_b   1.000
_cell.length_c   1.000
_cell.angle_alpha   90.00
_cell.angle_beta   90.00
_cell.angle_gamma   90.00
#
_symmetry.space_group_name_H-M   'P 1'
#
loop_
_entity.id
_entity.type
_entity.pdbx_description
1 polymer ?
#
loop_
_entity_poly.entity_id
_entity_poly.type
_entity_poly.pdbx_seq_one_letter_code
_entity_poly.pdbx_strand_id
1 'polypeptide(L)' 'MVDKQIVDDGATDGENKSLNFKVSADFKKDFKGFAVAQGMTMTDLLKEGFALTKKKRQK' A
#
# COMPACT_ATOMS: atom_id res chain seq x y z
N MET A 1 -12.03 -24.42 -1.64
CA MET A 1 -12.03 -23.21 -2.49
C MET A 1 -12.21 -22.04 -1.53
N VAL A 2 -11.20 -21.20 -1.33
CA VAL A 2 -11.33 -20.03 -0.45
C VAL A 2 -11.22 -18.82 -1.36
N ASP A 3 -12.37 -18.29 -1.75
CA ASP A 3 -12.50 -17.00 -2.40
C ASP A 3 -12.02 -15.93 -1.41
N LYS A 4 -10.72 -15.66 -1.44
CA LYS A 4 -10.10 -14.58 -0.68
C LYS A 4 -10.54 -13.27 -1.33
N GLN A 5 -11.68 -12.80 -0.86
CA GLN A 5 -12.24 -11.50 -1.15
C GLN A 5 -11.14 -10.44 -1.08
N ILE A 6 -10.81 -9.88 -2.24
CA ILE A 6 -10.02 -8.66 -2.33
C ILE A 6 -10.98 -7.57 -1.85
N VAL A 7 -10.86 -7.21 -0.58
CA VAL A 7 -11.60 -6.09 0.01
C VAL A 7 -11.07 -4.81 -0.62
N ASP A 8 -11.89 -4.23 -1.50
CA ASP A 8 -11.86 -2.83 -1.88
C ASP A 8 -12.37 -2.05 -0.66
N ASP A 9 -11.45 -1.56 0.16
CA ASP A 9 -11.80 -0.70 1.29
C ASP A 9 -11.90 0.73 0.78
N GLY A 10 -13.14 1.11 0.46
CA GLY A 10 -13.55 2.44 0.07
C GLY A 10 -13.26 3.46 1.16
N ALA A 11 -12.09 4.08 1.09
CA ALA A 11 -11.84 5.34 1.76
C ALA A 11 -12.71 6.43 1.12
N THR A 12 -13.57 7.06 1.93
CA THR A 12 -14.48 8.15 1.56
C THR A 12 -13.86 9.10 0.53
N ASP A 13 -14.50 9.18 -0.63
CA ASP A 13 -14.09 9.76 -1.92
C ASP A 13 -13.74 11.28 -1.92
N GLY A 14 -13.71 11.94 -0.76
CA GLY A 14 -13.56 13.40 -0.68
C GLY A 14 -12.13 13.95 -0.85
N GLU A 15 -11.08 13.19 -0.53
CA GLU A 15 -9.71 13.75 -0.43
C GLU A 15 -8.57 12.82 -0.90
N ASN A 16 -8.85 11.62 -1.40
CA ASN A 16 -7.78 10.73 -1.86
C ASN A 16 -7.24 11.20 -3.21
N LYS A 17 -6.01 11.73 -3.23
CA LYS A 17 -5.28 12.09 -4.45
C LYS A 17 -4.40 10.93 -4.91
N SER A 18 -4.48 10.60 -6.20
CA SER A 18 -3.64 9.59 -6.82
C SER A 18 -2.17 10.00 -6.81
N LEU A 19 -1.29 9.05 -6.46
CA LEU A 19 0.15 9.19 -6.66
C LEU A 19 0.54 8.48 -7.95
N ASN A 20 1.05 9.24 -8.92
CA ASN A 20 1.29 8.74 -10.28
C ASN A 20 2.70 8.11 -10.39
N PHE A 21 2.93 6.99 -9.71
CA PHE A 21 4.23 6.31 -9.73
C PHE A 21 4.32 5.26 -10.85
N LYS A 22 5.49 5.21 -11.49
CA LYS A 22 5.90 4.07 -12.31
C LYS A 22 6.81 3.18 -11.48
N VAL A 23 6.48 1.90 -11.42
CA VAL A 23 7.27 0.87 -10.72
C VAL A 23 7.48 -0.31 -11.65
N SER A 24 8.51 -1.11 -11.41
CA SER A 24 8.71 -2.37 -12.13
C SER A 24 7.60 -3.36 -11.78
N ALA A 25 7.35 -4.32 -12.69
CA ALA A 25 6.34 -5.35 -12.50
C ALA A 25 6.65 -6.23 -11.27
N ASP A 26 7.92 -6.58 -11.09
CA ASP A 26 8.38 -7.40 -9.95
C ASP A 26 8.13 -6.69 -8.63
N PHE A 27 8.50 -5.40 -8.52
CA PHE A 27 8.25 -4.62 -7.32
C PHE A 27 6.75 -4.51 -7.02
N LYS A 28 5.90 -4.27 -8.03
CA LYS A 28 4.45 -4.21 -7.84
C LYS A 28 3.90 -5.52 -7.29
N LYS A 29 4.39 -6.66 -7.78
CA LYS A 29 3.99 -7.99 -7.32
C LYS A 29 4.41 -8.22 -5.87
N ASP A 30 5.67 -7.93 -5.54
CA ASP A 30 6.20 -8.12 -4.20
C ASP A 30 5.53 -7.20 -3.18
N PHE A 31 5.36 -5.92 -3.53
CA PHE A 31 4.70 -4.92 -2.69
C PHE A 31 3.24 -5.31 -2.39
N LYS A 32 2.50 -5.74 -3.41
CA LYS A 32 1.13 -6.24 -3.23
C LYS A 32 1.11 -7.54 -2.41
N GLY A 33 2.04 -8.47 -2.69
CA GLY A 33 2.14 -9.73 -1.96
C GLY A 33 2.39 -9.52 -0.46
N PHE A 34 3.27 -8.57 -0.12
CA PHE A 34 3.55 -8.19 1.26
C PHE A 34 2.32 -7.60 1.95
N ALA A 35 1.64 -6.64 1.30
CA ALA A 35 0.43 -6.03 1.85
C ALA A 35 -0.65 -7.08 2.16
N VAL A 36 -0.89 -8.01 1.23
CA VAL A 36 -1.84 -9.11 1.42
C VAL A 36 -1.43 -10.04 2.56
N ALA A 37 -0.14 -10.37 2.67
CA ALA A 37 0.37 -11.24 3.73
C ALA A 37 0.23 -10.61 5.12
N GLN A 38 0.33 -9.28 5.22
CA GLN A 38 0.13 -8.52 6.45
C GLN A 38 -1.35 -8.13 6.70
N GLY A 39 -2.25 -8.44 5.78
CA GLY A 39 -3.68 -8.09 5.91
C GLY A 39 -3.95 -6.59 5.81
N MET A 40 -3.11 -5.85 5.08
CA MET A 40 -3.21 -4.38 4.94
C MET A 40 -3.36 -3.96 3.48
N THR A 41 -3.79 -2.72 3.23
CA THR A 41 -3.88 -2.19 1.87
C THR A 41 -2.51 -1.75 1.36
N MET A 42 -2.36 -1.67 0.03
CA MET A 42 -1.15 -1.07 -0.59
C MET A 42 -0.93 0.38 -0.12
N THR A 43 -2.01 1.11 0.15
CA THR A 43 -1.97 2.48 0.66
C THR A 43 -1.46 2.54 2.09
N ASP A 44 -1.86 1.60 2.96
CA ASP A 44 -1.39 1.56 4.34
C ASP A 44 0.09 1.20 4.41
N LEU A 45 0.51 0.21 3.63
CA LEU A 45 1.92 -0.13 3.49
C LEU A 45 2.76 1.08 3.02
N LEU A 46 2.23 1.87 2.07
CA LEU A 46 2.87 3.09 1.59
C LEU A 46 2.98 4.15 2.69
N LYS A 47 1.90 4.38 3.46
CA LYS A 47 1.88 5.33 4.59
C LYS A 47 2.87 4.93 5.68
N GLU A 48 2.91 3.66 6.04
CA GLU A 48 3.86 3.13 7.02
C GLU A 48 5.31 3.28 6.56
N GLY A 49 5.61 2.89 5.32
CA GLY A 49 6.94 3.06 4.72
C GLY A 49 7.40 4.52 4.70
N PHE A 50 6.48 5.46 4.43
CA PHE A 50 6.75 6.89 4.49
C PHE A 50 7.03 7.37 5.91
N ALA A 51 6.21 6.97 6.89
CA ALA A 51 6.40 7.34 8.30
C ALA A 51 7.72 6.80 8.87
N LEU A 52 8.06 5.55 8.56
CA LEU A 52 9.35 4.94 8.91
C LEU A 52 10.53 5.69 8.30
N THR A 53 10.41 6.05 7.02
CA THR A 53 11.42 6.84 6.30
C THR A 53 11.60 8.23 6.92
N LYS A 54 10.49 8.91 7.25
CA LYS A 54 10.50 10.24 7.89
C LYS A 54 11.15 10.18 9.28
N LYS A 55 10.88 9.14 10.08
CA LYS A 55 11.54 8.91 11.38
C LYS A 55 13.04 8.68 11.23
N LYS A 56 13.47 7.89 10.24
CA LYS A 56 14.89 7.60 9.98
C LYS A 56 15.69 8.82 9.47
N ARG A 57 15.03 9.80 8.85
CA ARG A 57 15.67 10.94 8.18
C ARG A 57 15.52 12.27 8.90
N GLN A 58 14.68 12.37 9.91
CA GLN A 58 14.71 13.48 10.86
C GLN A 58 15.95 13.30 11.74
N LYS A 59 17.07 13.91 11.30
CA LYS A 59 18.24 14.21 12.14
C LYS A 59 17.95 15.45 12.97
#